data_AF-A0A0U1DTJ7-F1
#
_entry.id   AF-A0A0U1DTJ7-F1
#
_cell.length_a   1.000
_cell.length_b   1.000
_cell.length_c   1.000
_cell.angle_alpha   90.00
_cell.angle_beta   90.00
_cell.angle_gamma   90.00
#
_symmetry.space_group_name_H-M   'P 1'
#
loop_
_entity.id
_entity.type
_entity.pdbx_description
1 polymer ?
#
loop_
_entity_poly.entity_id
_entity_poly.type
_entity_poly.pdbx_seq_one_letter_code
_entity_poly.pdbx_strand_id
1 'polypeptide(L)'
;MTTLASGKQIPAETVMYSAGRQGQTDHLDLANAGLEADARGRIYVDDNFTTKVDHIYAVGDVIGFPALAATSMEQGRLAAYHAFGEPTKAMMSLQPIGIYSIPEVSFVGATESI
;
A
#
# COMPACT_ATOMS: atom_id res chain seq x y z
N MET A 1 22.59 23.56 5.81
CA MET A 1 21.56 24.59 6.05
C MET A 1 20.34 24.25 5.20
N THR A 2 19.19 24.01 5.83
CA THR A 2 17.94 23.68 5.12
C THR A 2 17.06 24.91 5.02
N THR A 3 16.62 25.27 3.82
CA THR A 3 15.81 26.49 3.58
C THR A 3 14.38 26.10 3.23
N LEU A 4 13.41 26.61 3.99
CA LEU A 4 11.98 26.39 3.74
C LEU A 4 11.45 27.36 2.68
N ALA A 5 10.30 27.03 2.07
CA ALA A 5 9.62 27.92 1.12
C ALA A 5 9.29 29.31 1.70
N SER A 6 9.09 29.41 3.01
CA SER A 6 8.90 30.68 3.72
C SER A 6 10.17 31.54 3.84
N GLY A 7 11.32 31.05 3.39
CA GLY A 7 12.64 31.68 3.57
C GLY A 7 13.30 31.34 4.91
N LYS A 8 12.60 30.68 5.85
CA LYS A 8 13.18 30.25 7.13
C LYS A 8 14.32 29.26 6.90
N GLN A 9 15.44 29.49 7.58
CA GLN A 9 16.61 28.61 7.55
C GLN A 9 16.69 27.76 8.83
N ILE A 10 16.91 26.46 8.67
CA ILE A 10 17.06 25.49 9.76
C ILE A 10 18.46 24.88 9.66
N PRO A 11 19.36 25.17 10.62
CA PRO A 11 20.64 24.48 10.73
C PRO A 11 20.40 23.03 11.13
N ALA A 12 20.96 22.08 10.37
CA ALA A 12 20.91 20.66 10.66
C ALA A 12 22.13 19.98 10.02
N GLU A 13 22.66 18.95 10.68
CA GLU A 13 23.70 18.07 10.13
C GLU A 13 23.09 17.08 9.13
N THR A 14 21.89 16.60 9.43
CA THR A 14 21.17 15.60 8.64
C THR A 14 19.70 15.99 8.48
N VAL A 15 19.13 15.66 7.32
CA VAL A 15 17.71 15.81 7.02
C VAL A 15 17.12 14.45 6.68
N MET A 16 16.07 14.05 7.38
CA MET A 16 15.24 12.90 7.05
C MET A 16 13.90 13.38 6.50
N TYR A 17 13.42 12.78 5.42
CA TYR A 17 12.12 13.07 4.84
C TYR A 17 11.27 11.79 4.75
N SER A 18 9.99 11.90 5.09
CA SER A 18 9.02 10.80 5.04
C SER A 18 7.77 11.28 4.29
N ALA A 19 7.92 11.54 2.98
CA ALA A 19 6.91 12.18 2.13
C ALA A 19 5.99 11.18 1.38
N GLY A 20 5.92 9.93 1.87
CA GLY A 20 5.12 8.87 1.26
C GLY A 20 5.96 7.84 0.49
N ARG A 21 5.24 6.86 -0.08
CA ARG A 21 5.79 5.73 -0.85
C ARG A 21 5.10 5.64 -2.21
N GLN A 22 5.79 5.07 -3.19
CA GLN A 22 5.28 4.72 -4.52
C GLN A 22 5.41 3.21 -4.74
N GLY A 23 4.55 2.65 -5.59
CA GLY A 23 4.65 1.25 -5.97
C GLY A 23 5.91 0.99 -6.80
N GLN A 24 6.63 -0.08 -6.49
CA GLN A 24 7.91 -0.39 -7.13
C GLN A 24 7.69 -1.25 -8.39
N THR A 25 7.17 -0.65 -9.46
CA THR A 25 6.77 -1.36 -10.69
C THR A 25 7.63 -1.05 -11.92
N ASP A 26 8.49 -0.04 -11.85
CA ASP A 26 9.28 0.48 -12.98
C ASP A 26 10.15 -0.57 -13.69
N HIS A 27 10.62 -1.58 -12.94
CA HIS A 27 11.53 -2.62 -13.45
C HIS A 27 10.84 -3.96 -13.76
N LEU A 28 9.50 -4.00 -13.73
CA LEU A 28 8.73 -5.24 -13.94
C LEU A 28 8.34 -5.48 -15.40
N ASP A 29 8.61 -4.54 -16.30
CA ASP A 29 8.21 -4.59 -17.71
C ASP A 29 6.72 -4.97 -17.89
N LEU A 30 5.84 -4.33 -17.11
CA LEU A 30 4.41 -4.68 -17.01
C LEU A 30 3.71 -4.82 -18.36
N ALA A 31 4.10 -4.02 -19.36
CA ALA A 31 3.55 -4.08 -20.70
C ALA A 31 3.72 -5.46 -21.36
N ASN A 32 4.81 -6.19 -21.09
CA ASN A 32 5.03 -7.55 -21.60
C ASN A 32 4.03 -8.56 -21.00
N ALA A 33 3.54 -8.28 -19.80
CA ALA A 33 2.48 -9.04 -19.15
C ALA A 33 1.08 -8.48 -19.46
N GLY A 34 0.97 -7.48 -20.35
CA GLY A 34 -0.30 -6.81 -20.64
C GLY A 34 -0.84 -5.97 -19.48
N LEU A 35 0.02 -5.54 -18.55
CA LEU A 35 -0.34 -4.76 -17.37
C LEU A 35 0.18 -3.31 -17.45
N GLU A 36 -0.39 -2.44 -16.63
CA GLU A 36 0.06 -1.07 -16.45
C GLU A 36 -0.06 -0.67 -14.98
N ALA A 37 0.72 0.34 -14.58
CA ALA A 37 0.63 0.94 -13.27
C ALA A 37 -0.01 2.33 -13.35
N ASP A 38 -0.67 2.76 -12.28
CA ASP A 38 -1.19 4.11 -12.16
C ASP A 38 -0.07 5.16 -11.95
N ALA A 39 -0.44 6.44 -11.87
CA ALA A 39 0.50 7.54 -11.67
C ALA A 39 1.32 7.48 -10.35
N ARG A 40 1.01 6.54 -9.45
CA ARG A 40 1.73 6.27 -8.20
C ARG A 40 2.49 4.93 -8.24
N GLY A 41 2.58 4.29 -9.40
CA GLY A 41 3.26 3.01 -9.59
C GLY A 41 2.46 1.81 -9.07
N ARG A 42 1.13 1.93 -8.88
CA ARG A 42 0.28 0.86 -8.34
C ARG A 42 -0.41 0.05 -9.42
N ILE A 43 -0.58 -1.25 -9.18
CA ILE A 43 -1.30 -2.17 -10.05
C ILE A 43 -2.76 -2.25 -9.59
N TYR A 44 -3.70 -2.08 -10.53
CA TYR A 44 -5.12 -2.29 -10.25
C TYR A 44 -5.44 -3.77 -10.08
N VAL A 45 -6.24 -4.09 -9.07
CA VAL A 45 -6.78 -5.42 -8.81
C VAL A 45 -8.25 -5.38 -8.43
N ASP A 46 -8.94 -6.50 -8.59
CA ASP A 46 -10.30 -6.72 -8.09
C ASP A 46 -10.34 -7.16 -6.61
N ASP A 47 -11.53 -7.51 -6.11
CA ASP A 47 -11.74 -7.96 -4.72
C ASP A 47 -11.04 -9.30 -4.39
N ASN A 48 -10.61 -10.05 -5.41
CA ASN A 48 -9.86 -11.29 -5.28
C ASN A 48 -8.34 -11.09 -5.47
N PHE A 49 -7.90 -9.84 -5.59
CA PHE A 49 -6.51 -9.46 -5.85
C PHE A 49 -5.99 -9.90 -7.23
N THR A 50 -6.91 -10.16 -8.16
CA THR A 50 -6.62 -10.50 -9.55
C THR A 50 -6.40 -9.21 -10.33
N THR A 51 -5.36 -9.17 -11.16
CA THR A 51 -5.14 -8.04 -12.09
C THR A 51 -6.09 -8.14 -13.28
N LYS A 52 -5.98 -7.23 -14.26
CA LYS A 52 -6.73 -7.35 -15.54
C LYS A 52 -6.32 -8.55 -16.41
N VAL A 53 -5.30 -9.30 -16.00
CA VAL A 53 -4.87 -10.56 -16.63
C VAL A 53 -5.14 -11.70 -15.66
N ASP A 54 -6.07 -12.58 -16.02
CA ASP A 54 -6.74 -13.55 -15.12
C ASP A 54 -5.80 -14.47 -14.32
N HIS A 55 -4.58 -14.71 -14.81
CA HIS A 55 -3.59 -15.58 -14.16
C HIS A 55 -2.50 -14.80 -13.42
N ILE A 56 -2.61 -13.48 -13.32
CA ILE A 56 -1.66 -12.61 -12.61
C ILE A 56 -2.37 -11.93 -11.45
N TYR A 57 -1.78 -12.04 -10.27
CA TYR A 57 -2.25 -11.47 -9.01
C TYR A 57 -1.25 -10.43 -8.50
N ALA A 58 -1.73 -9.46 -7.72
CA ALA A 58 -0.87 -8.49 -7.04
C ALA A 58 -1.42 -8.19 -5.64
N VAL A 59 -0.53 -8.08 -4.65
CA VAL A 59 -0.89 -7.85 -3.24
C VAL A 59 0.11 -6.92 -2.56
N GLY A 60 -0.28 -6.35 -1.43
CA GLY A 60 0.53 -5.49 -0.59
C GLY A 60 0.64 -4.06 -1.12
N ASP A 61 1.73 -3.38 -0.78
CA ASP A 61 1.93 -1.96 -1.10
C ASP A 61 1.73 -1.61 -2.58
N VAL A 62 2.00 -2.56 -3.50
CA VAL A 62 1.89 -2.36 -4.95
C VAL A 62 0.45 -2.19 -5.42
N ILE A 63 -0.55 -2.59 -4.64
CA ILE A 63 -1.97 -2.37 -4.96
C ILE A 63 -2.58 -1.19 -4.18
N GLY A 64 -1.79 -0.53 -3.32
CA GLY A 64 -2.21 0.63 -2.55
C GLY A 64 -2.69 0.30 -1.13
N PHE A 65 -3.60 1.12 -0.60
CA PHE A 65 -4.09 0.98 0.77
C PHE A 65 -4.96 -0.29 0.91
N PRO A 66 -4.87 -1.04 2.02
CA PRO A 66 -4.02 -0.82 3.19
C PRO A 66 -2.60 -1.38 3.02
N ALA A 67 -1.60 -0.50 3.12
CA ALA A 67 -0.17 -0.80 2.99
C ALA A 67 0.46 -1.14 4.37
N LEU A 68 -0.01 -2.23 4.98
CA LEU A 68 0.53 -2.77 6.23
C LEU A 68 1.04 -4.20 5.98
N ALA A 69 2.04 -4.63 6.75
CA ALA A 69 2.55 -6.00 6.65
C ALA A 69 1.44 -7.03 6.94
N ALA A 70 0.64 -6.81 7.98
CA ALA A 70 -0.46 -7.70 8.35
C ALA A 70 -1.54 -7.80 7.27
N THR A 71 -1.90 -6.69 6.64
CA THR A 71 -2.90 -6.68 5.57
C THR A 71 -2.35 -7.31 4.30
N SER A 72 -1.08 -7.02 3.96
CA SER A 72 -0.40 -7.63 2.82
C SER A 72 -0.31 -9.15 2.94
N MET A 73 -0.05 -9.68 4.15
CA MET A 73 -0.05 -11.12 4.40
C MET A 73 -1.43 -11.74 4.15
N GLU A 74 -2.50 -11.11 4.63
CA GLU A 74 -3.85 -11.61 4.40
C GLU A 74 -4.27 -11.49 2.93
N GLN A 75 -3.92 -10.40 2.24
CA GLN A 75 -4.13 -10.25 0.80
C GLN A 75 -3.47 -11.39 0.02
N GLY A 76 -2.20 -11.70 0.33
CA GLY A 76 -1.47 -12.82 -0.27
C GLY A 76 -2.12 -14.17 -0.02
N ARG A 77 -2.59 -14.41 1.21
CA ARG A 77 -3.33 -15.64 1.55
C ARG A 77 -4.61 -15.76 0.74
N LEU A 78 -5.39 -14.70 0.62
CA LEU A 78 -6.65 -14.68 -0.14
C LEU A 78 -6.43 -14.87 -1.64
N ALA A 79 -5.43 -14.18 -2.21
CA ALA A 79 -5.05 -14.32 -3.61
C ALA A 79 -4.65 -15.76 -3.94
N ALA A 80 -3.86 -16.40 -3.07
CA ALA A 80 -3.47 -17.81 -3.23
C ALA A 80 -4.69 -18.74 -3.19
N TYR A 81 -5.59 -18.58 -2.20
CA TYR A 81 -6.82 -19.38 -2.13
C TYR A 81 -7.66 -19.24 -3.39
N HIS A 82 -7.86 -18.01 -3.88
CA HIS A 82 -8.58 -17.76 -5.12
C HIS A 82 -7.90 -18.44 -6.33
N ALA A 83 -6.58 -18.30 -6.46
CA ALA A 83 -5.81 -18.91 -7.55
C ALA A 83 -5.92 -20.45 -7.59
N PHE A 84 -6.12 -21.10 -6.43
CA PHE A 84 -6.30 -22.55 -6.33
C PHE A 84 -7.76 -23.00 -6.27
N GLY A 85 -8.74 -22.08 -6.34
CA GLY A 85 -10.16 -22.42 -6.21
C GLY A 85 -10.57 -22.88 -4.81
N GLU A 86 -9.76 -22.55 -3.79
CA GLU A 86 -10.00 -22.91 -2.41
C GLU A 86 -10.98 -21.93 -1.74
N PRO A 87 -11.94 -22.40 -0.94
CA PRO A 87 -12.91 -21.54 -0.29
C PRO A 87 -12.23 -20.62 0.73
N THR A 88 -12.54 -19.34 0.68
CA THR A 88 -12.07 -18.35 1.66
C THR A 88 -13.16 -17.34 2.00
N LYS A 89 -12.95 -16.61 3.09
CA LYS A 89 -13.76 -15.44 3.45
C LYS A 89 -13.07 -14.19 2.92
N ALA A 90 -13.87 -13.18 2.59
CA ALA A 90 -13.36 -11.87 2.25
C ALA A 90 -12.57 -11.26 3.42
N MET A 91 -11.65 -10.35 3.08
CA MET A 91 -10.95 -9.54 4.07
C MET A 91 -11.95 -8.75 4.91
N MET A 92 -11.69 -8.60 6.21
CA MET A 92 -12.49 -7.70 7.05
C MET A 92 -12.41 -6.27 6.48
N SER A 93 -13.44 -5.45 6.66
CA SER A 93 -13.39 -4.04 6.25
C SER A 93 -12.69 -3.13 7.26
N LEU A 94 -12.54 -3.60 8.50
CA LEU A 94 -11.93 -2.87 9.59
C LEU A 94 -10.52 -3.40 9.87
N GLN A 95 -9.51 -2.63 9.47
CA GLN A 95 -8.12 -2.88 9.81
C GLN A 95 -7.71 -1.95 10.97
N PRO A 96 -7.22 -2.48 12.10
CA PRO A 96 -6.59 -1.66 13.10
C PRO A 96 -5.24 -1.13 12.57
N ILE A 97 -4.96 0.14 12.85
CA ILE A 97 -3.70 0.80 12.53
C ILE A 97 -3.04 1.25 13.84
N GLY A 98 -1.76 0.89 14.00
CA GLY A 98 -0.91 1.38 15.08
C GLY A 98 0.16 2.34 14.57
N ILE A 99 0.40 3.40 15.32
CA ILE A 99 1.44 4.40 15.08
C ILE A 99 2.31 4.47 16.34
N TYR A 100 3.57 4.06 16.20
CA TYR A 100 4.54 4.01 17.28
C TYR A 100 5.22 5.37 17.52
N SER A 101 4.41 6.41 17.69
CA SER A 101 4.86 7.72 18.17
C SER A 101 5.08 7.71 19.69
N ILE A 102 5.53 8.84 20.26
CA ILE A 102 5.61 9.05 21.70
C ILE A 102 4.67 10.21 22.07
N PRO A 103 3.51 9.97 22.71
CA PRO A 103 2.92 8.67 23.03
C PRO A 103 2.43 7.92 21.79
N GLU A 104 2.18 6.62 21.94
CA GLU A 104 1.64 5.76 20.88
C GLU A 104 0.20 6.15 20.53
N VAL A 105 -0.20 5.91 19.28
CA VAL A 105 -1.55 6.16 18.78
C VAL A 105 -2.06 4.93 18.04
N SER A 106 -3.32 4.58 18.21
CA SER A 106 -3.98 3.51 17.46
C SER A 106 -5.40 3.91 17.07
N PHE A 107 -5.90 3.43 15.93
CA PHE A 107 -7.29 3.63 15.55
C PHE A 107 -7.83 2.45 14.73
N VAL A 108 -9.15 2.33 14.72
CA VAL A 108 -9.91 1.40 13.88
C VAL A 108 -11.24 2.05 13.52
N GLY A 109 -11.67 1.91 12.27
CA GLY A 109 -12.94 2.46 11.78
C GLY A 109 -12.88 3.95 11.44
N ALA A 110 -14.07 4.56 11.40
CA ALA A 110 -14.24 5.95 10.97
C ALA A 110 -13.75 6.95 12.01
N THR A 111 -13.34 8.13 11.54
CA THR A 111 -13.10 9.31 12.38
C THR A 111 -14.42 10.00 12.71
N GLU A 112 -14.47 10.75 13.81
CA GLU A 112 -15.68 11.50 14.23
C GLU A 112 -16.19 12.51 13.19
N SER A 113 -15.30 13.08 12.37
CA SER A 113 -15.66 14.11 11.38
C SER A 113 -16.25 13.57 10.07
N ILE A 114 -16.55 12.26 9.99
CA ILE A 114 -17.18 11.60 8.84
C ILE A 114 -18.65 11.35 9.15
#